data_AF-A0A957V937-F1
#
_entry.id   AF-A0A957V937-F1
#
_cell.length_a   1.000
_cell.length_b   1.000
_cell.length_c   1.000
_cell.angle_alpha   90.00
_cell.angle_beta   90.00
_cell.angle_gamma   90.00
#
_symmetry.space_group_name_H-M   'P 1'
#
loop_
_entity.id
_entity.type
_entity.pdbx_description
1 polymer ?
#
loop_
_entity_poly.entity_id
_entity_poly.type
_entity_poly.pdbx_seq_one_letter_code
_entity_poly.pdbx_strand_id
1 'polypeptide(L)'
;MSYSTASEQTLREEIVLVGKLLYERGLIVATDGNISARLDDQRILITPSGLCKGLMTPEQLIVIDLDGRKVGPATPANADFRPSSETPMHLEVFKQRADVQAVVHAHPPHAIALSIVNISLADCMLPEAIVFLGLTPTTPYATPSSEENARAIREVITGHDALILQRHGSLTVGSSPLNAFYRTETLEQIARITYMLNQLGGGQPLPPHQVEKLMQTRRDWGLARAADDTDFCEICGVCHLEGQPHHSNGHKPAVPSASTLHSADPELVRLITERVLHEISRSS
;
A
#
# COMPACT_ATOMS: atom_id res chain seq x y z
N MET A 1 15.79 22.64 -11.62
CA MET A 1 15.89 23.04 -10.20
C MET A 1 16.81 22.04 -9.52
N SER A 2 17.93 22.50 -8.99
CA SER A 2 18.90 21.66 -8.28
C SER A 2 18.34 21.32 -6.91
N TYR A 3 17.91 20.07 -6.69
CA TYR A 3 17.55 19.62 -5.35
C TYR A 3 18.81 19.66 -4.48
N SER A 4 18.74 20.42 -3.38
CA SER A 4 19.77 20.42 -2.35
C SER A 4 19.90 19.00 -1.81
N THR A 5 21.08 18.39 -1.92
CA THR A 5 21.38 17.15 -1.21
C THR A 5 21.25 17.44 0.27
N ALA A 6 20.19 16.92 0.92
CA ALA A 6 20.06 17.01 2.36
C ALA A 6 21.29 16.37 3.01
N SER A 7 21.79 16.97 4.09
CA SER A 7 22.91 16.34 4.82
C SER A 7 22.47 14.98 5.34
N GLU A 8 23.41 14.03 5.45
CA GLU A 8 23.11 12.70 6.01
C GLU A 8 22.40 12.82 7.38
N GLN A 9 22.84 13.77 8.20
CA GLN A 9 22.24 14.04 9.51
C GLN A 9 20.78 14.47 9.41
N THR A 10 20.45 15.37 8.48
CA THR A 10 19.06 15.81 8.24
C THR A 10 18.17 14.64 7.83
N LEU A 11 18.65 13.77 6.94
CA LEU A 11 17.88 12.57 6.55
C LEU A 11 17.69 11.61 7.72
N ARG A 12 18.71 11.43 8.57
CA ARG A 12 18.61 10.59 9.77
C ARG A 12 17.54 11.11 10.73
N GLU A 13 17.54 12.41 10.97
CA GLU A 13 16.53 13.08 11.81
C GLU A 13 15.12 12.95 11.22
N GLU A 14 14.97 13.12 9.90
CA GLU A 14 13.67 12.99 9.24
C GLU A 14 13.15 11.54 9.29
N ILE A 15 14.00 10.54 9.10
CA ILE A 15 13.62 9.12 9.25
C ILE A 15 13.16 8.82 10.68
N VAL A 16 13.86 9.34 11.70
CA VAL A 16 13.47 9.19 13.12
C VAL A 16 12.13 9.86 13.40
N LEU A 17 11.91 11.07 12.89
CA LEU A 17 10.63 11.75 12.99
C LEU A 17 9.50 10.92 12.36
N VAL A 18 9.70 10.39 11.14
CA VAL A 18 8.71 9.55 10.46
C VAL A 18 8.43 8.27 11.25
N GLY A 19 9.46 7.62 11.80
CA GLY A 19 9.29 6.44 12.65
C GLY A 19 8.44 6.72 13.88
N LYS A 20 8.65 7.87 14.52
CA LYS A 20 7.82 8.37 15.63
C LYS A 20 6.37 8.61 15.20
N LEU A 21 6.15 9.33 14.10
CA LEU A 21 4.82 9.64 13.62
C LEU A 21 4.02 8.39 13.20
N LEU A 22 4.67 7.42 12.54
CA LEU A 22 4.04 6.14 12.21
C LEU A 22 3.59 5.40 13.47
N TYR A 23 4.45 5.35 14.49
CA TYR A 23 4.15 4.67 15.75
C TYR A 23 3.04 5.37 16.54
N GLU A 24 3.11 6.71 16.69
CA GLU A 24 2.12 7.51 17.40
C GLU A 24 0.73 7.46 16.74
N ARG A 25 0.68 7.27 15.42
CA ARG A 25 -0.57 7.10 14.68
C ARG A 25 -1.06 5.65 14.59
N GLY A 26 -0.35 4.70 15.19
CA GLY A 26 -0.73 3.28 15.17
C GLY A 26 -0.64 2.64 13.79
N LEU A 27 0.16 3.20 12.88
CA LEU A 27 0.40 2.65 11.54
C LEU A 27 1.47 1.54 11.55
N ILE A 28 2.20 1.44 12.65
CA ILE A 28 3.22 0.43 12.96
C ILE A 28 3.15 0.16 14.47
N VAL A 29 3.51 -1.05 14.92
CA VAL A 29 3.56 -1.44 16.33
C VAL A 29 4.82 -2.24 16.66
N ALA A 30 5.25 -2.18 17.92
CA ALA A 30 6.43 -2.87 18.41
C ALA A 30 7.68 -2.60 17.54
N THR A 31 8.11 -3.57 16.73
CA THR A 31 9.33 -3.51 15.90
C THR A 31 9.06 -3.70 14.41
N ASP A 32 7.80 -3.65 13.97
CA ASP A 32 7.44 -3.72 12.56
C ASP A 32 7.81 -2.42 11.81
N GLY A 33 7.41 -2.36 10.53
CA GLY A 33 7.70 -1.25 9.64
C GLY A 33 9.19 -1.06 9.33
N ASN A 34 9.47 -0.28 8.30
CA ASN A 34 10.83 0.17 7.99
C ASN A 34 10.82 1.38 7.07
N ILE A 35 11.87 2.19 7.20
CA ILE A 35 12.01 3.45 6.47
C ILE A 35 13.40 3.49 5.87
N SER A 36 13.51 3.97 4.64
CA SER A 36 14.80 4.23 4.02
C SER A 36 14.79 5.55 3.24
N ALA A 37 15.96 6.17 3.11
CA ALA A 37 16.16 7.32 2.24
C ALA A 37 17.41 7.16 1.39
N ARG A 38 17.36 7.68 0.17
CA ARG A 38 18.52 7.77 -0.72
C ARG A 38 19.51 8.78 -0.14
N LEU A 39 20.74 8.34 0.08
CA LEU A 39 21.83 9.22 0.52
C LEU A 39 22.57 9.79 -0.69
N ASP A 40 22.82 8.95 -1.69
CA ASP A 40 23.40 9.29 -2.97
C ASP A 40 23.08 8.20 -4.02
N ASP A 41 23.78 8.22 -5.15
CA ASP A 41 23.57 7.30 -6.27
C ASP A 41 23.88 5.83 -5.92
N GLN A 42 24.66 5.57 -4.87
CA GLN A 42 25.16 4.23 -4.54
C GLN A 42 24.74 3.76 -3.14
N ARG A 43 24.23 4.66 -2.30
CA ARG A 43 23.99 4.39 -0.88
C ARG A 43 22.61 4.86 -0.44
N ILE A 44 22.03 4.11 0.47
CA ILE A 44 20.79 4.46 1.16
C ILE A 44 20.95 4.35 2.67
N LEU A 45 20.24 5.20 3.41
CA LEU A 45 19.98 5.04 4.84
C LEU A 45 18.78 4.12 5.02
N ILE A 46 18.84 3.23 6.00
CA ILE A 46 17.73 2.34 6.35
C ILE A 46 17.63 2.10 7.85
N THR A 47 16.41 1.92 8.33
CA THR A 47 16.15 1.54 9.73
C THR A 47 16.69 0.14 10.05
N PRO A 48 17.26 -0.04 11.26
CA PRO A 48 17.72 -1.35 11.72
C PRO A 48 16.57 -2.32 11.98
N SER A 49 16.84 -3.61 11.84
CA SER A 49 15.93 -4.69 12.24
C SER A 49 15.80 -4.77 13.76
N GLY A 50 14.60 -5.13 14.25
CA GLY A 50 14.35 -5.40 15.67
C GLY A 50 14.26 -4.19 16.59
N LEU A 51 14.39 -2.95 16.08
CA LEU A 51 14.13 -1.74 16.85
C LEU A 51 12.72 -1.21 16.65
N CYS A 52 12.18 -0.59 17.70
CA CYS A 52 10.95 0.18 17.65
C CYS A 52 11.23 1.52 16.96
N LYS A 53 10.53 1.77 15.85
CA LYS A 53 10.77 2.96 15.00
C LYS A 53 10.31 4.24 15.70
N GLY A 54 9.41 4.13 16.66
CA GLY A 54 8.99 5.24 17.51
C GLY A 54 10.01 5.65 18.59
N LEU A 55 11.02 4.81 18.86
CA LEU A 55 11.99 5.00 19.95
C LEU A 55 13.45 5.02 19.46
N MET A 56 13.68 4.96 18.14
CA MET A 56 15.03 4.93 17.57
C MET A 56 15.69 6.31 17.56
N THR A 57 17.02 6.34 17.54
CA THR A 57 17.81 7.57 17.42
C THR A 57 18.53 7.67 16.06
N PRO A 58 18.90 8.88 15.60
CA PRO A 58 19.60 9.08 14.32
C PRO A 58 20.86 8.21 14.14
N GLU A 59 21.61 8.00 15.22
CA GLU A 59 22.89 7.28 15.24
C GLU A 59 22.72 5.76 15.05
N GLN A 60 21.52 5.23 15.30
CA GLN A 60 21.19 3.81 15.14
C GLN A 60 20.86 3.44 13.69
N LEU A 61 20.61 4.43 12.81
CA LEU A 61 20.36 4.18 11.40
C LEU A 61 21.60 3.65 10.69
N ILE A 62 21.37 2.79 9.70
CA ILE A 62 22.42 2.05 8.99
C ILE A 62 22.51 2.56 7.56
N VAL A 63 23.73 2.77 7.07
CA VAL A 63 24.00 3.01 5.65
C VAL A 63 24.27 1.68 4.97
N ILE A 64 23.63 1.43 3.83
CA ILE A 64 23.86 0.26 2.99
C ILE A 64 24.13 0.69 1.54
N ASP A 65 24.85 -0.15 0.79
CA ASP A 65 24.96 -0.02 -0.67
C ASP A 65 23.72 -0.58 -1.38
N LEU A 66 23.65 -0.45 -2.71
CA LEU A 66 22.54 -0.98 -3.53
C LEU A 66 22.52 -2.52 -3.66
N ASP A 67 23.52 -3.20 -3.12
CA ASP A 67 23.53 -4.66 -2.93
C ASP A 67 23.04 -5.08 -1.53
N GLY A 68 22.67 -4.11 -0.68
CA GLY A 68 22.15 -4.33 0.66
C GLY A 68 23.24 -4.58 1.71
N ARG A 69 24.51 -4.38 1.39
CA ARG A 69 25.61 -4.55 2.34
C ARG A 69 25.78 -3.30 3.18
N LYS A 70 25.96 -3.48 4.49
CA LYS A 70 26.32 -2.39 5.41
C LYS A 70 27.64 -1.75 4.98
N VAL A 71 27.64 -0.44 4.76
CA VAL A 71 28.81 0.35 4.36
C VAL A 71 29.01 1.54 5.29
N GLY A 72 30.24 2.07 5.30
CA GLY A 72 30.64 3.14 6.21
C GLY A 72 31.09 2.63 7.59
N PRO A 73 31.62 3.53 8.44
CA PRO A 73 32.12 3.16 9.76
C PRO A 73 30.97 2.75 10.67
N ALA A 74 31.11 1.58 11.32
CA ALA A 74 30.22 1.22 12.42
C ALA A 74 30.39 2.23 13.58
N THR A 75 29.28 2.70 14.13
CA THR A 75 29.28 3.51 15.34
C THR A 75 28.96 2.60 16.54
N PRO A 76 29.34 2.99 17.77
CA PRO A 76 28.89 2.25 18.96
C PRO A 76 27.36 2.11 19.03
N ALA A 77 26.61 3.06 18.47
CA ALA A 77 25.15 3.03 18.45
C ALA A 77 24.55 2.05 17.43
N ASN A 78 25.31 1.63 16.41
CA ASN A 78 24.79 0.74 15.36
C ASN A 78 25.61 -0.52 15.09
N ALA A 79 26.70 -0.74 15.83
CA ALA A 79 27.63 -1.85 15.60
C ALA A 79 26.92 -3.21 15.54
N ASP A 80 26.04 -3.48 16.50
CA ASP A 80 25.33 -4.76 16.64
C ASP A 80 24.03 -4.85 15.82
N PHE A 81 23.61 -3.75 15.19
CA PHE A 81 22.41 -3.74 14.38
C PHE A 81 22.66 -4.18 12.93
N ARG A 82 21.69 -4.94 12.43
CA ARG A 82 21.55 -5.34 11.03
C ARG A 82 20.51 -4.46 10.33
N PRO A 83 20.63 -4.21 9.02
CA PRO A 83 19.57 -3.60 8.22
C PRO A 83 18.25 -4.36 8.38
N SER A 84 17.11 -3.71 8.07
CA SER A 84 15.81 -4.38 8.00
C SER A 84 15.89 -5.67 7.16
N SER A 85 15.19 -6.72 7.58
CA SER A 85 15.08 -7.96 6.79
C SER A 85 14.35 -7.74 5.46
N GLU A 86 13.66 -6.61 5.32
CA GLU A 86 12.90 -6.22 4.13
C GLU A 86 13.65 -5.23 3.22
N THR A 87 14.95 -5.06 3.47
CA THR A 87 15.86 -4.33 2.59
C THR A 87 15.69 -4.68 1.11
N PRO A 88 15.51 -5.97 0.69
CA PRO A 88 15.34 -6.31 -0.72
C PRO A 88 14.20 -5.55 -1.41
N MET A 89 13.05 -5.37 -0.75
CA MET A 89 11.92 -4.61 -1.29
C MET A 89 12.29 -3.13 -1.51
N HIS A 90 12.97 -2.50 -0.56
CA HIS A 90 13.41 -1.11 -0.68
C HIS A 90 14.39 -0.93 -1.84
N LEU A 91 15.30 -1.88 -2.02
CA LEU A 91 16.27 -1.86 -3.12
C LEU A 91 15.60 -1.96 -4.49
N GLU A 92 14.52 -2.73 -4.63
CA GLU A 92 13.76 -2.78 -5.88
C GLU A 92 13.17 -1.43 -6.27
N VAL A 93 12.70 -0.67 -5.28
CA VAL A 93 12.24 0.71 -5.50
C VAL A 93 13.39 1.57 -6.03
N PHE A 94 14.50 1.65 -5.30
CA PHE A 94 15.59 2.56 -5.66
C PHE A 94 16.29 2.20 -6.97
N LYS A 95 16.29 0.93 -7.36
CA LYS A 95 16.84 0.45 -8.64
C LYS A 95 15.97 0.82 -9.84
N GLN A 96 14.66 0.89 -9.67
CA GLN A 96 13.72 1.14 -10.77
C GLN A 96 13.22 2.59 -10.83
N ARG A 97 13.28 3.31 -9.73
CA ARG A 97 12.75 4.66 -9.58
C ARG A 97 13.83 5.63 -9.11
N ALA A 98 14.46 6.30 -10.07
CA ALA A 98 15.47 7.33 -9.82
C ALA A 98 14.88 8.60 -9.19
N ASP A 99 13.60 8.87 -9.43
CA ASP A 99 12.84 9.97 -8.84
C ASP A 99 12.58 9.79 -7.34
N VAL A 100 12.60 8.54 -6.85
CA VAL A 100 12.32 8.22 -5.45
C VAL A 100 13.54 8.48 -4.57
N GLN A 101 13.29 9.26 -3.50
CA GLN A 101 14.27 9.62 -2.48
C GLN A 101 13.99 8.95 -1.13
N ALA A 102 12.79 8.43 -0.90
CA ALA A 102 12.48 7.70 0.31
C ALA A 102 11.39 6.66 0.11
N VAL A 103 11.41 5.65 0.98
CA VAL A 103 10.46 4.53 1.01
C VAL A 103 10.02 4.32 2.45
N VAL A 104 8.72 4.15 2.64
CA VAL A 104 8.09 3.81 3.92
C VAL A 104 7.30 2.52 3.74
N HIS A 105 7.69 1.50 4.49
CA HIS A 105 6.87 0.32 4.71
C HIS A 105 6.20 0.41 6.08
N ALA A 106 4.88 0.26 6.10
CA ALA A 106 4.07 0.34 7.31
C ALA A 106 2.97 -0.72 7.29
N HIS A 107 2.31 -0.93 8.44
CA HIS A 107 1.28 -1.95 8.64
C HIS A 107 -0.08 -1.30 8.98
N PRO A 108 -0.63 -0.44 8.09
CA PRO A 108 -1.86 0.31 8.36
C PRO A 108 -3.08 -0.61 8.53
N PRO A 109 -3.77 -0.59 9.70
CA PRO A 109 -4.77 -1.61 10.05
C PRO A 109 -5.98 -1.70 9.12
N HIS A 110 -6.57 -0.58 8.69
CA HIS A 110 -7.75 -0.62 7.83
C HIS A 110 -7.37 -1.10 6.42
N ALA A 111 -6.24 -0.64 5.90
CA ALA A 111 -5.78 -1.06 4.59
C ALA A 111 -5.48 -2.57 4.55
N ILE A 112 -4.81 -3.10 5.59
CA ILE A 112 -4.58 -4.54 5.72
C ILE A 112 -5.91 -5.30 5.82
N ALA A 113 -6.84 -4.84 6.68
CA ALA A 113 -8.13 -5.51 6.86
C ALA A 113 -8.92 -5.60 5.55
N LEU A 114 -8.97 -4.51 4.77
CA LEU A 114 -9.64 -4.48 3.47
C LEU A 114 -8.94 -5.39 2.44
N SER A 115 -7.60 -5.45 2.44
CA SER A 115 -6.85 -6.38 1.58
C SER A 115 -7.25 -7.85 1.84
N ILE A 116 -7.43 -8.23 3.11
CA ILE A 116 -7.78 -9.61 3.51
C ILE A 116 -9.15 -10.03 2.97
N VAL A 117 -10.10 -9.11 2.91
CA VAL A 117 -11.45 -9.34 2.38
C VAL A 117 -11.58 -8.99 0.89
N ASN A 118 -10.46 -8.71 0.21
CA ASN A 118 -10.38 -8.36 -1.21
C ASN A 118 -11.22 -7.13 -1.59
N ILE A 119 -11.31 -6.13 -0.70
CA ILE A 119 -11.89 -4.83 -1.03
C ILE A 119 -10.77 -3.93 -1.54
N SER A 120 -10.94 -3.43 -2.77
CA SER A 120 -9.99 -2.53 -3.41
C SER A 120 -10.02 -1.13 -2.80
N LEU A 121 -8.86 -0.48 -2.74
CA LEU A 121 -8.72 0.96 -2.44
C LEU A 121 -8.62 1.81 -3.72
N ALA A 122 -8.63 1.17 -4.89
CA ALA A 122 -8.49 1.84 -6.18
C ALA A 122 -9.81 2.42 -6.72
N ASP A 123 -10.94 2.19 -6.04
CA ASP A 123 -12.20 2.80 -6.44
C ASP A 123 -12.02 4.33 -6.37
N CYS A 124 -12.33 5.05 -7.46
CA CYS A 124 -12.19 6.51 -7.58
C CYS A 124 -13.21 7.26 -6.71
N MET A 125 -13.16 7.05 -5.41
CA MET A 125 -14.11 7.54 -4.41
C MET A 125 -13.75 8.94 -3.92
N LEU A 126 -12.45 9.22 -3.78
CA LEU A 126 -11.94 10.37 -3.07
C LEU A 126 -10.95 11.17 -3.94
N PRO A 127 -11.12 12.51 -4.06
CA PRO A 127 -10.21 13.35 -4.84
C PRO A 127 -8.75 13.24 -4.40
N GLU A 128 -8.49 13.18 -3.10
CA GLU A 128 -7.14 13.08 -2.53
C GLU A 128 -6.44 11.77 -2.92
N ALA A 129 -7.18 10.67 -3.05
CA ALA A 129 -6.62 9.40 -3.54
C ALA A 129 -6.11 9.57 -4.97
N ILE A 130 -6.97 10.10 -5.85
CA ILE A 130 -6.66 10.30 -7.27
C ILE A 130 -5.48 11.25 -7.44
N VAL A 131 -5.47 12.40 -6.76
CA VAL A 131 -4.44 13.43 -6.96
C VAL A 131 -3.12 13.05 -6.30
N PHE A 132 -3.11 12.66 -5.03
CA PHE A 132 -1.86 12.52 -4.26
C PHE A 132 -1.24 11.12 -4.31
N LEU A 133 -2.05 10.07 -4.41
CA LEU A 133 -1.58 8.68 -4.49
C LEU A 133 -1.59 8.16 -5.92
N GLY A 134 -2.65 8.46 -6.67
CA GLY A 134 -3.03 7.68 -7.84
C GLY A 134 -3.77 6.41 -7.42
N LEU A 135 -3.97 5.49 -8.35
CA LEU A 135 -4.52 4.19 -7.98
C LEU A 135 -3.49 3.39 -7.18
N THR A 136 -3.96 2.70 -6.15
CA THR A 136 -3.11 1.91 -5.25
C THR A 136 -3.43 0.44 -5.46
N PRO A 137 -2.61 -0.31 -6.24
CA PRO A 137 -2.84 -1.72 -6.46
C PRO A 137 -2.49 -2.54 -5.22
N THR A 138 -3.09 -3.72 -5.15
CA THR A 138 -2.77 -4.73 -4.16
C THR A 138 -1.92 -5.81 -4.82
N THR A 139 -0.70 -6.04 -4.34
CA THR A 139 0.16 -7.11 -4.86
C THR A 139 -0.41 -8.49 -4.51
N PRO A 140 -0.07 -9.55 -5.24
CA PRO A 140 -0.27 -10.91 -4.74
C PRO A 140 0.37 -11.11 -3.36
N TYR A 141 -0.12 -12.08 -2.59
CA TYR A 141 0.53 -12.46 -1.34
C TYR A 141 1.95 -12.94 -1.64
N ALA A 142 2.90 -12.46 -0.86
CA ALA A 142 4.27 -12.91 -0.88
C ALA A 142 4.79 -12.99 0.55
N THR A 143 5.66 -13.97 0.82
CA THR A 143 6.21 -14.14 2.17
C THR A 143 7.09 -12.93 2.53
N PRO A 144 6.87 -12.25 3.68
CA PRO A 144 7.72 -11.13 4.09
C PRO A 144 9.20 -11.51 4.16
N SER A 145 10.10 -10.55 3.89
CA SER A 145 11.56 -10.78 3.86
C SER A 145 12.04 -11.88 2.87
N SER A 146 11.25 -12.21 1.84
CA SER A 146 11.61 -13.19 0.81
C SER A 146 11.88 -12.54 -0.56
N GLU A 147 12.50 -13.31 -1.47
CA GLU A 147 12.68 -12.89 -2.87
C GLU A 147 11.36 -12.72 -3.63
N GLU A 148 10.33 -13.50 -3.26
CA GLU A 148 8.97 -13.39 -3.81
C GLU A 148 8.40 -12.00 -3.51
N ASN A 149 8.58 -11.50 -2.27
CA ASN A 149 8.11 -10.17 -1.89
C ASN A 149 8.79 -9.09 -2.73
N ALA A 150 10.12 -9.14 -2.86
CA ALA A 150 10.85 -8.21 -3.70
C ALA A 150 10.38 -8.26 -5.18
N ARG A 151 10.10 -9.45 -5.71
CA ARG A 151 9.57 -9.62 -7.08
C ARG A 151 8.19 -9.00 -7.25
N ALA A 152 7.30 -9.19 -6.29
CA ALA A 152 5.96 -8.59 -6.33
C ALA A 152 6.02 -7.06 -6.42
N ILE A 153 6.95 -6.43 -5.69
CA ILE A 153 7.22 -4.99 -5.80
C ILE A 153 7.79 -4.63 -7.16
N ARG A 154 8.76 -5.43 -7.64
CA ARG A 154 9.47 -5.17 -8.89
C ARG A 154 8.50 -4.97 -10.06
N GLU A 155 7.46 -5.78 -10.12
CA GLU A 155 6.50 -5.82 -11.22
C GLU A 155 5.60 -4.57 -11.30
N VAL A 156 5.36 -3.87 -10.19
CA VAL A 156 4.35 -2.81 -10.12
C VAL A 156 4.89 -1.43 -9.74
N ILE A 157 6.06 -1.33 -9.10
CA ILE A 157 6.54 -0.07 -8.50
C ILE A 157 6.85 1.04 -9.51
N THR A 158 7.12 0.69 -10.77
CA THR A 158 7.40 1.70 -11.83
C THR A 158 6.20 2.59 -12.11
N GLY A 159 4.98 2.04 -11.97
CA GLY A 159 3.72 2.73 -12.24
C GLY A 159 3.07 3.40 -11.04
N HIS A 160 3.56 3.20 -9.82
CA HIS A 160 2.78 3.51 -8.61
C HIS A 160 3.61 4.20 -7.53
N ASP A 161 2.94 5.00 -6.71
CA ASP A 161 3.55 5.70 -5.57
C ASP A 161 3.17 5.09 -4.20
N ALA A 162 2.15 4.24 -4.19
CA ALA A 162 1.70 3.47 -3.06
C ALA A 162 1.26 2.08 -3.52
N LEU A 163 1.52 1.08 -2.70
CA LEU A 163 1.13 -0.31 -2.90
C LEU A 163 0.52 -0.86 -1.61
N ILE A 164 -0.49 -1.71 -1.74
CA ILE A 164 -0.92 -2.61 -0.68
C ILE A 164 -0.25 -3.96 -0.89
N LEU A 165 0.36 -4.49 0.17
CA LEU A 165 0.96 -5.81 0.20
C LEU A 165 -0.05 -6.77 0.83
N GLN A 166 -0.63 -7.66 0.03
CA GLN A 166 -1.72 -8.53 0.45
C GLN A 166 -1.37 -9.28 1.75
N ARG A 167 -2.22 -9.15 2.78
CA ARG A 167 -2.05 -9.75 4.11
C ARG A 167 -0.75 -9.38 4.84
N HIS A 168 -0.13 -8.26 4.48
CA HIS A 168 1.16 -7.87 5.03
C HIS A 168 1.19 -6.41 5.48
N GLY A 169 0.98 -5.45 4.58
CA GLY A 169 1.13 -4.03 4.91
C GLY A 169 0.99 -3.12 3.71
N SER A 170 1.67 -1.98 3.73
CA SER A 170 1.76 -1.05 2.61
C SER A 170 3.21 -0.69 2.31
N LEU A 171 3.46 -0.28 1.07
CA LEU A 171 4.72 0.32 0.64
C LEU A 171 4.42 1.64 -0.06
N THR A 172 4.97 2.73 0.44
CA THR A 172 4.85 4.04 -0.19
C THR A 172 6.22 4.63 -0.47
N VAL A 173 6.28 5.44 -1.53
CA VAL A 173 7.52 6.08 -1.96
C VAL A 173 7.34 7.59 -2.00
N GLY A 174 8.41 8.37 -1.96
CA GLY A 174 8.30 9.82 -1.98
C GLY A 174 9.61 10.55 -2.25
N SER A 175 9.52 11.86 -2.39
CA SER A 175 10.66 12.77 -2.60
C SER A 175 11.42 13.09 -1.30
N SER A 176 10.88 12.69 -0.15
CA SER A 176 11.53 12.72 1.17
C SER A 176 10.85 11.68 2.08
N PRO A 177 11.47 11.30 3.21
CA PRO A 177 10.83 10.43 4.20
C PRO A 177 9.45 10.94 4.63
N LEU A 178 9.31 12.25 4.87
CA LEU A 178 8.04 12.85 5.27
C LEU A 178 7.00 12.81 4.15
N ASN A 179 7.39 12.98 2.89
CA ASN A 179 6.47 12.85 1.75
C ASN A 179 5.96 11.41 1.58
N ALA A 180 6.84 10.40 1.70
CA ALA A 180 6.44 8.99 1.68
C ALA A 180 5.48 8.68 2.84
N PHE A 181 5.76 9.21 4.03
CA PHE A 181 4.87 9.11 5.18
C PHE A 181 3.49 9.72 4.96
N TYR A 182 3.39 10.91 4.36
CA TYR A 182 2.09 11.52 4.04
C TYR A 182 1.25 10.66 3.11
N ARG A 183 1.90 9.94 2.18
CA ARG A 183 1.22 8.97 1.33
C ARG A 183 0.71 7.77 2.13
N THR A 184 1.49 7.27 3.08
CA THR A 184 1.05 6.22 4.01
C THR A 184 -0.16 6.66 4.84
N GLU A 185 -0.14 7.89 5.36
CA GLU A 185 -1.28 8.43 6.12
C GLU A 185 -2.52 8.59 5.24
N THR A 186 -2.36 9.13 4.03
CA THR A 186 -3.46 9.30 3.08
C THR A 186 -4.07 7.96 2.71
N LEU A 187 -3.23 6.95 2.48
CA LEU A 187 -3.64 5.58 2.17
C LEU A 187 -4.50 4.97 3.28
N GLU A 188 -4.06 5.07 4.54
CA GLU A 188 -4.83 4.55 5.67
C GLU A 188 -6.13 5.34 5.88
N GLN A 189 -6.12 6.66 5.64
CA GLN A 189 -7.32 7.48 5.74
C GLN A 189 -8.37 7.06 4.69
N ILE A 190 -7.95 6.81 3.45
CA ILE A 190 -8.82 6.28 2.40
C ILE A 190 -9.36 4.90 2.81
N ALA A 191 -8.50 4.01 3.31
CA ALA A 191 -8.91 2.69 3.78
C ALA A 191 -9.93 2.78 4.92
N ARG A 192 -9.75 3.70 5.87
CA ARG A 192 -10.69 3.93 6.96
C ARG A 192 -12.05 4.41 6.44
N ILE A 193 -12.07 5.32 5.46
CA ILE A 193 -13.31 5.76 4.81
C ILE A 193 -13.97 4.60 4.07
N THR A 194 -13.24 3.84 3.26
CA THR A 194 -13.75 2.67 2.53
C THR A 194 -14.33 1.63 3.49
N TYR A 195 -13.68 1.38 4.62
CA TYR A 195 -14.21 0.52 5.67
C TYR A 195 -15.54 1.03 6.22
N MET A 196 -15.63 2.31 6.58
CA MET A 196 -16.88 2.93 7.05
C MET A 196 -17.99 2.88 6.00
N LEU A 197 -17.68 3.13 4.72
CA LEU A 197 -18.63 3.03 3.62
C LEU A 197 -19.21 1.61 3.51
N ASN A 198 -18.38 0.58 3.62
CA ASN A 198 -18.85 -0.81 3.60
C ASN A 198 -19.80 -1.12 4.76
N GLN A 199 -19.63 -0.51 5.93
CA GLN A 199 -20.57 -0.65 7.05
C GLN A 199 -21.89 0.11 6.81
N LEU A 200 -21.86 1.19 6.03
CA LEU A 200 -23.02 2.03 5.72
C LEU A 200 -23.80 1.58 4.48
N GLY A 201 -23.40 0.47 3.83
CA GLY A 201 -24.05 -0.07 2.64
C GLY A 201 -23.41 0.32 1.30
N GLY A 202 -22.20 0.89 1.33
CA GLY A 202 -21.39 1.23 0.16
C GLY A 202 -21.34 2.73 -0.16
N GLY A 203 -20.71 3.06 -1.28
CA GLY A 203 -20.63 4.41 -1.83
C GLY A 203 -20.56 4.37 -3.35
N GLN A 204 -20.76 5.50 -4.01
CA GLN A 204 -20.62 5.61 -5.47
C GLN A 204 -19.30 6.31 -5.80
N PRO A 205 -18.53 5.81 -6.78
CA PRO A 205 -17.32 6.48 -7.25
C PRO A 205 -17.67 7.80 -7.92
N LEU A 206 -16.67 8.68 -8.02
CA LEU A 206 -16.78 9.92 -8.76
C LEU A 206 -17.08 9.63 -10.24
N PRO A 207 -17.97 10.41 -10.89
CA PRO A 207 -18.19 10.28 -12.32
C PRO A 207 -16.88 10.45 -13.13
N PRO A 208 -16.70 9.73 -14.26
CA PRO A 208 -15.45 9.76 -15.03
C PRO A 208 -14.96 11.17 -15.39
N HIS A 209 -15.86 12.08 -15.77
CA HIS A 209 -15.50 13.47 -16.10
C HIS A 209 -14.96 14.30 -14.91
N GLN A 210 -15.25 13.90 -13.67
CA GLN A 210 -14.66 14.51 -12.47
C GLN A 210 -13.30 13.89 -12.17
N VAL A 211 -13.17 12.57 -12.36
CA VAL A 211 -11.89 11.86 -12.26
C VAL A 211 -10.89 12.44 -13.26
N GLU A 212 -11.30 12.69 -14.50
CA GLU A 212 -10.45 13.30 -15.54
C GLU A 212 -9.89 14.67 -15.13
N LYS A 213 -10.70 15.52 -14.48
CA LYS A 213 -10.22 16.82 -13.96
C LYS A 213 -9.15 16.65 -12.88
N LEU A 214 -9.30 15.64 -12.03
CA LEU A 214 -8.36 15.32 -10.97
C LEU A 214 -7.08 14.69 -11.52
N MET A 215 -7.19 13.84 -12.55
CA MET A 215 -6.04 13.34 -13.32
C MET A 215 -5.27 14.49 -13.97
N GLN A 216 -5.95 15.48 -14.54
CA GLN A 216 -5.29 16.65 -15.09
C GLN A 216 -4.53 17.43 -14.00
N THR A 217 -5.15 17.61 -12.83
CA THR A 217 -4.48 18.24 -11.67
C THR A 217 -3.22 17.46 -11.25
N ARG A 218 -3.31 16.14 -11.20
CA ARG A 218 -2.17 15.24 -10.90
C ARG A 218 -1.04 15.40 -11.93
N ARG A 219 -1.36 15.51 -13.21
CA ARG A 219 -0.39 15.77 -14.30
C ARG A 219 0.27 17.14 -14.13
N ASP A 220 -0.52 18.18 -13.90
CA ASP A 220 -0.04 19.55 -13.73
C ASP A 220 0.92 19.68 -12.53
N TRP A 221 0.72 18.85 -11.49
CA TRP A 221 1.58 18.81 -10.30
C TRP A 221 2.78 17.86 -10.44
N GLY A 222 2.98 17.23 -11.60
CA GLY A 222 4.10 16.30 -11.83
C GLY A 222 3.98 14.98 -11.06
N LEU A 223 2.77 14.63 -10.63
CA LEU A 223 2.49 13.42 -9.85
C LEU A 223 2.06 12.24 -10.73
N ALA A 224 1.85 12.47 -12.03
CA ALA A 224 1.42 11.42 -12.94
C ALA A 224 2.46 10.29 -13.06
N ARG A 225 1.98 9.06 -13.26
CA ARG A 225 2.79 7.85 -13.40
C ARG A 225 2.45 7.08 -14.67
N ALA A 226 3.36 6.17 -15.05
CA ALA A 226 3.26 5.42 -16.30
C ALA A 226 2.01 4.53 -16.39
N ALA A 227 1.50 4.04 -15.26
CA ALA A 227 0.32 3.19 -15.22
C ALA A 227 -1.01 3.97 -15.15
N ASP A 228 -0.98 5.27 -14.82
CA ASP A 228 -2.19 6.06 -14.54
C ASP A 228 -3.22 5.96 -15.68
N ASP A 229 -2.84 6.18 -16.94
CA ASP A 229 -3.80 6.18 -18.06
C ASP A 229 -4.48 4.81 -18.27
N THR A 230 -3.75 3.71 -18.05
CA THR A 230 -4.31 2.35 -18.14
C THR A 230 -5.20 2.07 -16.93
N ASP A 231 -4.71 2.29 -15.72
CA ASP A 231 -5.43 1.92 -14.50
C ASP A 231 -6.71 2.75 -14.34
N PHE A 232 -6.66 4.06 -14.59
CA PHE A 232 -7.85 4.92 -14.51
C PHE A 232 -8.87 4.62 -15.61
N CYS A 233 -8.44 4.12 -16.76
CA CYS A 233 -9.36 3.61 -17.79
C CYS A 233 -10.07 2.34 -17.31
N GLU A 234 -9.34 1.36 -16.80
CA GLU A 234 -9.89 0.08 -16.37
C GLU A 234 -10.78 0.20 -15.13
N ILE A 235 -10.37 0.99 -14.15
CA ILE A 235 -11.04 1.06 -12.84
C ILE A 235 -12.08 2.19 -12.80
N CYS A 236 -11.78 3.33 -13.43
CA CYS A 236 -12.60 4.55 -13.29
C CYS A 236 -13.27 4.99 -14.59
N GLY A 237 -13.06 4.25 -15.69
CA GLY A 237 -13.70 4.51 -16.98
C GLY A 237 -13.18 5.76 -17.70
N VAL A 238 -12.03 6.31 -17.30
CA VAL A 238 -11.39 7.46 -17.95
C VAL A 238 -10.37 6.96 -18.96
N CYS A 239 -10.82 6.71 -20.19
CA CYS A 239 -9.99 6.14 -21.24
C CYS A 239 -9.55 7.19 -22.25
N HIS A 240 -8.24 7.44 -22.32
CA HIS A 240 -7.60 8.29 -23.35
C HIS A 240 -6.84 7.50 -24.42
N LEU A 241 -6.95 6.16 -24.40
CA LEU A 241 -6.30 5.29 -25.37
C LEU A 241 -6.91 5.51 -26.75
N GLU A 242 -6.18 6.15 -27.66
CA GLU A 242 -6.61 6.32 -29.05
C GLU A 242 -6.87 4.95 -29.70
N GLY A 243 -8.12 4.68 -30.11
CA GLY A 243 -8.42 3.67 -31.12
C GLY A 243 -8.89 2.27 -30.69
N GLN A 244 -9.39 2.05 -29.46
CA GLN A 244 -10.09 0.79 -29.13
C GLN A 244 -11.58 1.00 -28.83
N PRO A 245 -12.48 0.13 -29.35
CA PRO A 245 -13.91 0.27 -29.13
C PRO A 245 -14.25 0.11 -27.65
N HIS A 246 -15.11 1.00 -27.15
CA HIS A 246 -15.68 0.96 -25.81
C HIS A 246 -16.37 -0.39 -25.55
N HIS A 247 -15.65 -1.33 -24.92
CA HIS A 247 -16.29 -2.39 -24.17
C HIS A 247 -16.46 -1.91 -22.74
N SER A 248 -17.59 -1.26 -22.48
CA SER A 248 -18.10 -1.06 -21.12
C SER A 248 -18.49 -2.42 -20.53
N ASN A 249 -17.51 -3.25 -20.19
CA ASN A 249 -17.74 -4.30 -19.21
C ASN A 249 -17.71 -3.60 -17.86
N GLY A 250 -18.88 -3.14 -17.43
CA GLY A 250 -19.09 -2.65 -16.08
C GLY A 250 -18.67 -3.74 -15.10
N HIS A 251 -17.45 -3.64 -14.59
CA HIS A 251 -17.02 -4.37 -13.42
C HIS A 251 -17.76 -3.71 -12.26
N LYS A 252 -18.97 -4.20 -11.98
CA LYS A 252 -19.57 -3.95 -10.68
C LYS A 252 -18.59 -4.55 -9.66
N PRO A 253 -18.09 -3.78 -8.67
CA PRO A 253 -17.54 -4.42 -7.49
C PRO A 253 -18.65 -5.33 -6.96
N ALA A 254 -18.29 -6.60 -6.71
CA ALA A 254 -19.21 -7.56 -6.14
C ALA A 254 -19.56 -7.13 -4.72
N VAL A 255 -20.57 -6.28 -4.60
CA VAL A 255 -21.43 -6.30 -3.42
C VAL A 255 -22.02 -7.71 -3.41
N PRO A 256 -21.95 -8.46 -2.30
CA PRO A 256 -22.72 -9.68 -2.20
C PRO A 256 -24.19 -9.27 -2.32
N SER A 257 -24.74 -9.41 -3.51
CA SER A 257 -26.19 -9.38 -3.71
C SER A 257 -26.77 -10.49 -2.87
N ALA A 258 -27.80 -10.20 -2.09
CA ALA A 258 -28.61 -11.18 -1.38
C ALA A 258 -29.42 -12.05 -2.37
N SER A 259 -28.77 -12.63 -3.38
CA SER A 259 -29.38 -13.39 -4.46
C SER A 259 -28.42 -14.43 -5.03
N THR A 260 -27.86 -15.26 -4.16
CA THR A 260 -27.50 -16.65 -4.49
C THR A 260 -27.93 -17.53 -3.33
N LEU A 261 -29.23 -17.54 -3.06
CA LEU A 261 -29.85 -18.80 -2.64
C LEU A 261 -29.83 -19.67 -3.89
N HIS A 262 -28.94 -20.66 -3.94
CA HIS A 262 -29.26 -21.84 -4.74
C HIS A 262 -30.69 -22.25 -4.36
N SER A 263 -31.58 -22.35 -5.34
CA SER A 263 -32.90 -22.94 -5.11
C SER A 263 -32.64 -24.32 -4.53
N ALA A 264 -32.82 -24.45 -3.22
CA ALA A 264 -32.64 -25.73 -2.55
C ALA A 264 -33.60 -26.72 -3.22
N ASP A 265 -33.07 -27.87 -3.64
CA ASP A 265 -33.87 -28.94 -4.22
C ASP A 265 -35.06 -29.23 -3.28
N PRO A 266 -36.32 -29.05 -3.73
CA PRO A 266 -37.49 -29.24 -2.89
C PRO A 266 -37.56 -30.61 -2.22
N GLU A 267 -37.02 -31.65 -2.86
CA GLU A 267 -36.92 -33.00 -2.29
C GLU A 267 -35.91 -33.06 -1.13
N LEU A 268 -34.77 -32.38 -1.26
CA LEU A 268 -33.76 -32.31 -0.21
C LEU A 268 -34.26 -31.52 1.00
N VAL A 269 -34.98 -30.42 0.77
CA VAL A 269 -35.63 -29.64 1.84
C VAL A 269 -36.66 -30.48 2.58
N ARG A 270 -37.47 -31.27 1.86
CA ARG A 270 -38.46 -32.18 2.46
C ARG A 270 -37.79 -33.24 3.32
N LEU A 271 -36.76 -33.91 2.80
CA LEU A 271 -36.01 -34.96 3.51
C LEU A 271 -35.34 -34.44 4.80
N ILE A 272 -34.72 -33.26 4.75
CA ILE A 272 -34.09 -32.65 5.93
C ILE A 272 -35.16 -32.26 6.96
N THR A 273 -36.27 -31.67 6.52
CA THR A 273 -37.36 -31.26 7.41
C THR A 273 -37.99 -32.47 8.11
N GLU A 274 -38.27 -33.56 7.38
CA GLU A 274 -38.79 -34.80 7.97
C GLU A 274 -37.83 -35.39 8.99
N ARG A 275 -36.52 -35.36 8.71
CA ARG A 275 -35.51 -35.90 9.62
C ARG A 275 -35.40 -35.07 10.91
N VAL A 276 -35.43 -33.75 10.81
CA VAL A 276 -35.38 -32.83 11.96
C VAL A 276 -36.62 -32.99 12.82
N LEU A 277 -37.82 -33.04 12.23
CA LEU A 277 -39.06 -33.25 12.97
C LEU A 277 -39.08 -34.61 13.70
N HIS A 278 -38.56 -35.65 13.06
CA HIS A 278 -38.44 -36.97 13.68
C HIS A 278 -37.46 -36.97 14.87
N GLU A 279 -36.32 -36.28 14.78
CA GLU A 279 -35.34 -36.13 15.89
C GLU A 279 -35.91 -35.34 17.07
N ILE A 280 -36.65 -34.25 16.78
CA ILE A 280 -37.33 -33.43 17.81
C ILE A 280 -38.41 -34.26 18.53
N SER A 281 -39.18 -35.06 17.78
CA SER A 281 -40.23 -35.92 18.35
C SER A 281 -39.72 -37.09 19.19
N ARG A 282 -38.42 -37.46 19.06
CA ARG A 282 -37.76 -38.48 19.89
C ARG A 282 -37.11 -37.92 21.15
N SER A 283 -37.00 -36.60 21.24
CA SER A 283 -36.39 -35.88 22.36
C SER A 283 -37.43 -35.25 23.30
N SER A 284 -38.71 -35.60 23.13
CA SER A 284 -39.86 -35.19 23.95
C SER A 284 -40.49 -36.39 24.65
#